data_AF-A0A7K7JZE4-F1
#
_entry.id   AF-A0A7K7JZE4-F1
#
_cell.length_a   1.000
_cell.length_b   1.000
_cell.length_c   1.000
_cell.angle_alpha   90.00
_cell.angle_beta   90.00
_cell.angle_gamma   90.00
#
_symmetry.space_group_name_H-M   'P 1'
#
loop_
_entity.id
_entity.type
_entity.pdbx_description
1 polymer ?
#
loop_
_entity_poly.entity_id
_entity_poly.type
_entity_poly.pdbx_seq_one_letter_code
_entity_poly.pdbx_strand_id
1 'polypeptide(L)'
;QDYYGKELQKSEDLKTNACITSARPISKLVRDALERIHEEVVTRYYGCGLVIPECLASCRILDLGSGSGRDCYLLSQLVGEQGHVTGIDMTEGQVRHGSGAPPHPSSSPLTSFPSSCQVEVAKKHIAYHMDKFGYRKPNVEFFHGYMEKLDDAGLADESYDIVISNCVINLAPDKRAVLQEAFRVLKPGGEMYFSDVYASQRLSETIRKHRVLWGECLAGALYWRDLYSIAEEVGFSPPCLVTASPITIGDKELEGIVGDCRFVSATYRLFKVPAGSRTGPEQVTYNGGIVGHERELVFDANFTFKEGEVVNVDAEMAAILQSSRFAEKFLIRPGGAKAAAPQGCC
;
A
#
# COMPACT_ATOMS: atom_id res chain seq x y z
N GLN A 1 19.11 1.32 11.45
CA GLN A 1 18.98 -0.04 10.89
C GLN A 1 18.49 -1.08 11.92
N ASP A 2 18.55 -0.84 13.24
CA ASP A 2 18.29 -1.90 14.26
C ASP A 2 16.90 -1.92 14.93
N TYR A 3 16.00 -0.98 14.63
CA TYR A 3 14.81 -0.76 15.47
C TYR A 3 13.67 -1.77 15.24
N TYR A 4 13.43 -2.19 13.99
CA TYR A 4 12.33 -3.08 13.59
C TYR A 4 12.45 -4.56 14.05
N GLY A 5 13.48 -4.90 14.84
CA GLY A 5 13.65 -6.26 15.40
C GLY A 5 14.11 -6.32 16.86
N LYS A 6 14.59 -5.21 17.45
CA LYS A 6 15.09 -5.18 18.84
C LYS A 6 14.12 -4.56 19.85
N GLU A 7 13.32 -3.57 19.47
CA GLU A 7 12.53 -2.76 20.44
C GLU A 7 11.01 -2.85 20.24
N LEU A 8 10.49 -2.99 19.02
CA LEU A 8 9.05 -3.20 18.78
C LEU A 8 8.75 -4.71 18.73
N GLN A 9 8.06 -5.23 19.75
CA GLN A 9 7.58 -6.61 19.73
C GLN A 9 6.06 -6.68 19.52
N LYS A 10 5.30 -5.62 19.82
CA LYS A 10 3.84 -5.55 19.67
C LYS A 10 3.38 -4.15 19.26
N SER A 11 2.21 -4.05 18.62
CA SER A 11 1.57 -2.77 18.25
C SER A 11 1.21 -1.87 19.45
N GLU A 12 1.19 -2.43 20.66
CA GLU A 12 0.91 -1.72 21.92
C GLU A 12 2.10 -0.86 22.40
N ASP A 13 3.28 -1.04 21.83
CA ASP A 13 4.50 -0.28 22.17
C ASP A 13 4.57 1.09 21.47
N LEU A 14 3.60 1.39 20.59
CA LEU A 14 3.56 2.63 19.81
C LEU A 14 3.08 3.81 20.65
N LYS A 15 3.83 4.91 20.62
CA LYS A 15 3.52 6.17 21.31
C LYS A 15 2.60 7.09 20.50
N THR A 16 2.21 6.67 19.31
CA THR A 16 1.34 7.43 18.40
C THR A 16 0.21 6.56 17.86
N ASN A 17 -0.83 7.19 17.32
CA ASN A 17 -1.85 6.50 16.53
C ASN A 17 -1.47 6.40 15.04
N ALA A 18 -0.19 6.64 14.68
CA ALA A 18 0.29 6.59 13.30
C ALA A 18 -0.05 5.27 12.60
N CYS A 19 -0.23 4.22 13.40
CA CYS A 19 -0.52 2.88 12.94
C CYS A 19 -1.98 2.43 12.99
N ILE A 20 -2.93 3.37 13.01
CA ILE A 20 -4.36 3.05 13.03
C ILE A 20 -4.99 3.41 11.69
N THR A 21 -5.37 2.41 10.90
CA THR A 21 -6.16 2.59 9.66
C THR A 21 -7.51 3.27 9.90
N SER A 22 -8.00 3.93 8.85
CA SER A 22 -9.28 4.67 8.81
C SER A 22 -10.50 3.88 9.31
N ALA A 23 -11.46 4.59 9.89
CA ALA A 23 -12.65 4.10 10.59
C ALA A 23 -13.72 3.37 9.74
N ARG A 24 -13.41 2.92 8.51
CA ARG A 24 -14.37 2.16 7.70
C ARG A 24 -14.42 0.71 8.17
N PRO A 25 -15.62 0.13 8.44
CA PRO A 25 -15.74 -1.28 8.76
C PRO A 25 -15.17 -2.13 7.62
N ILE A 26 -14.25 -3.03 7.94
CA ILE A 26 -13.74 -4.02 6.99
C ILE A 26 -14.93 -4.78 6.40
N SER A 27 -14.96 -5.03 5.09
CA SER A 27 -16.07 -5.79 4.50
C SER A 27 -16.11 -7.23 5.03
N LYS A 28 -17.27 -7.89 4.99
CA LYS A 28 -17.37 -9.31 5.38
C LYS A 28 -16.40 -10.17 4.57
N LEU A 29 -16.32 -9.92 3.26
CA LEU A 29 -15.41 -10.63 2.36
C LEU A 29 -13.94 -10.56 2.82
N VAL A 30 -13.48 -9.36 3.21
CA VAL A 30 -12.11 -9.15 3.66
C VAL A 30 -11.87 -9.79 5.03
N ARG A 31 -12.83 -9.71 5.96
CA ARG A 31 -12.73 -10.42 7.24
C ARG A 31 -12.63 -11.93 7.06
N ASP A 32 -13.54 -12.51 6.28
CA ASP A 32 -13.57 -13.94 6.00
C ASP A 32 -12.27 -14.40 5.30
N ALA A 33 -11.66 -13.54 4.48
CA ALA A 33 -10.37 -13.82 3.84
C ALA A 33 -9.19 -13.76 4.83
N LEU A 34 -9.17 -12.81 5.77
CA LEU A 34 -8.15 -12.73 6.82
C LEU A 34 -8.16 -13.94 7.75
N GLU A 35 -9.35 -14.41 8.14
CA GLU A 35 -9.51 -15.58 9.03
C GLU A 35 -8.96 -16.88 8.42
N ARG A 36 -8.76 -16.92 7.10
CA ARG A 36 -8.21 -18.07 6.39
C ARG A 36 -6.69 -18.02 6.25
N ILE A 37 -6.03 -16.95 6.69
CA ILE A 37 -4.57 -16.80 6.63
C ILE A 37 -3.93 -17.55 7.80
N HIS A 38 -2.80 -18.22 7.53
CA HIS A 38 -2.05 -18.96 8.54
C HIS A 38 -1.60 -18.04 9.70
N GLU A 39 -1.74 -18.49 10.94
CA GLU A 39 -1.46 -17.70 12.14
C GLU A 39 -0.02 -17.17 12.20
N GLU A 40 0.98 -17.98 11.81
CA GLU A 40 2.38 -17.54 11.76
C GLU A 40 2.61 -16.37 10.77
N VAL A 41 1.83 -16.28 9.68
CA VAL A 41 1.89 -15.13 8.76
C VAL A 41 1.28 -13.90 9.42
N VAL A 42 0.13 -14.05 10.09
CA VAL A 42 -0.56 -12.92 10.73
C VAL A 42 0.23 -12.36 11.92
N THR A 43 0.77 -13.24 12.77
CA THR A 43 1.47 -12.87 14.01
C THR A 43 2.82 -12.19 13.78
N ARG A 44 3.42 -12.35 12.59
CA ARG A 44 4.66 -11.67 12.19
C ARG A 44 4.43 -10.45 11.30
N TYR A 45 3.19 -9.96 11.22
CA TYR A 45 2.87 -8.76 10.46
C TYR A 45 3.06 -7.51 11.31
N TYR A 46 3.85 -6.56 10.80
CA TYR A 46 4.16 -5.29 11.48
C TYR A 46 3.45 -4.08 10.85
N GLY A 47 2.59 -4.29 9.86
CA GLY A 47 1.90 -3.19 9.17
C GLY A 47 0.69 -2.66 9.93
N CYS A 48 0.24 -1.48 9.52
CA CYS A 48 -0.63 -0.63 10.33
C CYS A 48 -2.07 -0.51 9.80
N GLY A 49 -2.47 -1.47 8.97
CA GLY A 49 -3.79 -1.53 8.36
C GLY A 49 -3.86 -2.49 7.19
N LEU A 50 -4.86 -2.27 6.32
CA LEU A 50 -5.02 -2.98 5.05
C LEU A 50 -5.12 -1.98 3.91
N VAL A 51 -4.36 -2.23 2.86
CA VAL A 51 -4.40 -1.47 1.62
C VAL A 51 -4.99 -2.38 0.54
N ILE A 52 -6.30 -2.22 0.30
CA ILE A 52 -7.05 -3.07 -0.62
C ILE A 52 -7.72 -2.16 -1.65
N PRO A 53 -7.21 -2.13 -2.89
CA PRO A 53 -7.87 -1.44 -3.99
C PRO A 53 -9.15 -2.17 -4.41
N GLU A 54 -10.02 -1.47 -5.14
CA GLU A 54 -11.22 -2.07 -5.72
C GLU A 54 -10.94 -2.77 -7.05
N CYS A 55 -11.93 -3.51 -7.56
CA CYS A 55 -11.88 -4.12 -8.90
C CYS A 55 -10.67 -5.04 -9.13
N LEU A 56 -10.47 -6.03 -8.25
CA LEU A 56 -9.25 -6.86 -8.21
C LEU A 56 -9.30 -8.16 -9.01
N ALA A 57 -10.47 -8.56 -9.51
CA ALA A 57 -10.66 -9.87 -10.13
C ALA A 57 -9.64 -10.11 -11.27
N SER A 58 -8.92 -11.22 -11.19
CA SER A 58 -7.86 -11.64 -12.14
C SER A 58 -6.67 -10.68 -12.29
N CYS A 59 -6.53 -9.66 -11.43
CA CYS A 59 -5.41 -8.73 -11.49
C CYS A 59 -4.09 -9.40 -11.08
N ARG A 60 -2.99 -8.88 -11.63
CA ARG A 60 -1.62 -9.11 -11.17
C ARG A 60 -1.23 -7.97 -10.24
N ILE A 61 -0.98 -8.28 -8.98
CA ILE A 61 -0.65 -7.30 -7.93
C ILE A 61 0.79 -7.50 -7.47
N LEU A 62 1.53 -6.40 -7.28
CA LEU A 62 2.80 -6.38 -6.59
C LEU A 62 2.64 -5.68 -5.23
N ASP A 63 3.10 -6.30 -4.16
CA ASP A 63 3.10 -5.78 -2.79
C ASP A 63 4.54 -5.45 -2.36
N LEU A 64 4.81 -4.14 -2.21
CA LEU A 64 6.11 -3.63 -1.79
C LEU A 64 6.20 -3.64 -0.26
N GLY A 65 7.21 -4.31 0.29
CA GLY A 65 7.35 -4.52 1.73
C GLY A 65 6.33 -5.52 2.28
N SER A 66 6.16 -6.63 1.54
CA SER A 66 5.14 -7.66 1.83
C SER A 66 5.30 -8.37 3.18
N GLY A 67 6.47 -8.24 3.83
CA GLY A 67 6.80 -8.90 5.08
C GLY A 67 6.58 -10.41 5.00
N SER A 68 5.84 -10.95 5.97
CA SER A 68 5.47 -12.37 6.03
C SER A 68 4.34 -12.75 5.08
N GLY A 69 3.79 -11.81 4.31
CA GLY A 69 2.84 -12.04 3.23
C GLY A 69 1.36 -11.94 3.60
N ARG A 70 0.99 -11.32 4.72
CA ARG A 70 -0.42 -11.18 5.14
C ARG A 70 -1.27 -10.55 4.03
N ASP A 71 -0.87 -9.39 3.52
CA ASP A 71 -1.64 -8.67 2.51
C ASP A 71 -1.61 -9.43 1.17
N CYS A 72 -0.48 -10.06 0.83
CA CYS A 72 -0.39 -10.95 -0.32
C CYS A 72 -1.40 -12.12 -0.29
N TYR A 73 -1.52 -12.84 0.84
CA TYR A 73 -2.45 -13.96 0.98
C TYR A 73 -3.91 -13.52 1.08
N LEU A 74 -4.16 -12.32 1.63
CA LEU A 74 -5.47 -11.70 1.56
C LEU A 74 -5.88 -11.41 0.11
N LEU A 75 -5.01 -10.73 -0.63
CA LEU A 75 -5.25 -10.31 -2.01
C LEU A 75 -5.31 -11.50 -2.96
N SER A 76 -4.53 -12.56 -2.72
CA SER A 76 -4.60 -13.84 -3.44
C SER A 76 -6.01 -14.43 -3.51
N GLN A 77 -6.81 -14.21 -2.47
CA GLN A 77 -8.22 -14.64 -2.44
C GLN A 77 -9.12 -13.69 -3.23
N LEU A 78 -8.84 -12.38 -3.19
CA LEU A 78 -9.65 -11.35 -3.86
C LEU A 78 -9.42 -11.29 -5.36
N VAL A 79 -8.19 -11.55 -5.83
CA VAL A 79 -7.88 -11.65 -7.26
C VAL A 79 -8.35 -12.98 -7.87
N GLY A 80 -8.57 -14.00 -7.03
CA GLY A 80 -8.98 -15.35 -7.44
C GLY A 80 -7.83 -16.16 -8.07
N GLU A 81 -8.14 -17.42 -8.42
CA GLU A 81 -7.15 -18.39 -8.94
C GLU A 81 -6.48 -17.96 -10.25
N GLN A 82 -7.16 -17.11 -11.05
CA GLN A 82 -6.63 -16.59 -12.32
C GLN A 82 -5.79 -15.31 -12.14
N GLY A 83 -5.92 -14.63 -11.00
CA GLY A 83 -5.08 -13.50 -10.65
C GLY A 83 -3.73 -13.95 -10.12
N HIS A 84 -2.88 -12.99 -9.75
CA HIS A 84 -1.56 -13.28 -9.21
C HIS A 84 -1.13 -12.19 -8.22
N VAL A 85 -0.44 -12.56 -7.15
CA VAL A 85 0.12 -11.60 -6.20
C VAL A 85 1.59 -11.90 -5.95
N THR A 86 2.43 -10.90 -6.18
CA THR A 86 3.86 -10.96 -5.91
C THR A 86 4.15 -10.12 -4.68
N GLY A 87 4.82 -10.68 -3.68
CA GLY A 87 5.36 -9.92 -2.55
C GLY A 87 6.87 -9.73 -2.68
N ILE A 88 7.38 -8.54 -2.41
CA ILE A 88 8.81 -8.29 -2.26
C ILE A 88 9.11 -7.71 -0.88
N ASP A 89 10.17 -8.20 -0.23
CA ASP A 89 10.61 -7.66 1.06
C ASP A 89 12.14 -7.79 1.20
N MET A 90 12.75 -6.80 1.86
CA MET A 90 14.21 -6.71 2.05
C MET A 90 14.70 -7.33 3.36
N THR A 91 13.80 -7.77 4.25
CA THR A 91 14.16 -8.18 5.61
C THR A 91 14.80 -9.56 5.61
N GLU A 92 16.13 -9.61 5.74
CA GLU A 92 16.84 -10.85 6.05
C GLU A 92 16.50 -11.34 7.47
N GLY A 93 16.51 -12.67 7.66
CA GLY A 93 16.28 -13.27 8.97
C GLY A 93 17.39 -12.88 9.95
N GLN A 94 17.05 -12.25 11.09
CA GLN A 94 18.05 -11.95 12.12
C GLN A 94 18.60 -13.26 12.72
N VAL A 95 19.89 -13.53 12.57
CA VAL A 95 20.57 -14.49 13.45
C VAL A 95 20.86 -13.76 14.76
N ARG A 96 20.15 -14.13 15.85
CA ARG A 96 20.52 -13.71 17.20
C ARG A 96 21.92 -14.27 17.52
N HIS A 97 22.96 -13.48 17.29
CA HIS A 97 24.23 -13.69 17.98
C HIS A 97 24.03 -13.21 19.42
N GLY A 98 23.80 -14.15 20.33
CA GLY A 98 23.83 -13.87 21.76
C GLY A 98 25.17 -13.23 22.11
N SER A 99 25.14 -11.95 22.50
CA SER A 99 26.23 -11.29 23.19
C SER A 99 26.65 -12.17 24.38
N GLY A 100 27.92 -12.58 24.39
CA GLY A 100 28.42 -13.68 25.19
C GLY A 100 28.22 -13.55 26.70
N ALA A 101 27.67 -14.62 27.27
CA ALA A 101 28.05 -15.14 28.57
C ALA A 101 28.13 -16.68 28.42
N PRO A 102 29.14 -17.36 28.98
CA PRO A 102 29.24 -18.81 28.88
C PRO A 102 28.06 -19.46 29.60
N PRO A 103 27.47 -20.55 29.07
CA PRO A 103 26.32 -21.17 29.70
C PRO A 103 26.72 -21.85 31.00
N HIS A 104 25.93 -21.62 32.06
CA HIS A 104 25.93 -22.47 33.25
C HIS A 104 25.41 -23.87 32.89
N PRO A 105 26.04 -24.95 33.39
CA PRO A 105 25.66 -26.30 33.03
C PRO A 105 24.49 -26.79 33.90
N SER A 106 23.27 -26.31 33.67
CA SER A 106 22.07 -26.93 34.28
C SER A 106 20.71 -26.58 33.67
N SER A 107 20.62 -25.98 32.49
CA SER A 107 19.32 -25.75 31.82
C SER A 107 19.21 -26.50 30.49
N SER A 108 18.12 -27.24 30.37
CA SER A 108 17.58 -27.87 29.16
C SER A 108 17.70 -26.95 27.93
N PRO A 109 17.94 -27.48 26.71
CA PRO A 109 18.03 -26.67 25.51
C PRO A 109 16.66 -26.04 25.20
N LEU A 110 16.47 -24.79 25.62
CA LEU A 110 15.47 -23.91 25.02
C LEU A 110 15.93 -23.68 23.58
N THR A 111 15.16 -24.22 22.64
CA THR A 111 15.33 -24.06 21.20
C THR A 111 15.45 -22.58 20.85
N SER A 112 16.66 -22.13 20.56
CA SER A 112 16.90 -20.88 19.87
C SER A 112 16.34 -21.00 18.45
N PHE A 113 15.11 -20.54 18.23
CA PHE A 113 14.59 -20.40 16.87
C PHE A 113 15.43 -19.33 16.14
N PRO A 114 16.06 -19.65 15.00
CA PRO A 114 16.57 -18.59 14.13
C PRO A 114 15.36 -17.75 13.70
N SER A 115 15.45 -16.42 13.84
CA SER A 115 14.46 -15.50 13.27
C SER A 115 14.55 -15.66 11.76
N SER A 116 13.69 -16.50 11.18
CA SER A 116 13.63 -16.73 9.73
C SER A 116 13.31 -15.43 9.00
N CYS A 117 13.84 -15.27 7.79
CA CYS A 117 13.54 -14.13 6.91
C CYS A 117 12.02 -14.03 6.71
N GLN A 118 11.46 -12.80 6.66
CA GLN A 118 10.01 -12.64 6.52
C GLN A 118 9.49 -13.32 5.24
N VAL A 119 10.25 -13.20 4.15
CA VAL A 119 9.97 -13.86 2.86
C VAL A 119 9.99 -15.39 2.99
N GLU A 120 10.84 -15.97 3.83
CA GLU A 120 10.87 -17.42 4.05
C GLU A 120 9.62 -17.91 4.78
N VAL A 121 9.11 -17.12 5.74
CA VAL A 121 7.83 -17.41 6.40
C VAL A 121 6.70 -17.37 5.37
N ALA A 122 6.69 -16.34 4.52
CA ALA A 122 5.71 -16.24 3.44
C ALA A 122 5.76 -17.48 2.54
N LYS A 123 6.95 -17.86 2.04
CA LYS A 123 7.15 -19.03 1.17
C LYS A 123 6.75 -20.36 1.81
N LYS A 124 7.08 -20.54 3.10
CA LYS A 124 6.75 -21.75 3.87
C LYS A 124 5.26 -22.06 3.85
N HIS A 125 4.41 -21.03 3.82
CA HIS A 125 2.96 -21.18 3.94
C HIS A 125 2.21 -21.19 2.60
N ILE A 126 2.90 -21.22 1.46
CA ILE A 126 2.24 -21.23 0.14
C ILE A 126 1.32 -22.45 -0.01
N ALA A 127 1.82 -23.65 0.33
CA ALA A 127 1.05 -24.90 0.18
C ALA A 127 -0.19 -24.92 1.09
N TYR A 128 -0.07 -24.40 2.32
CA TYR A 128 -1.20 -24.27 3.24
C TYR A 128 -2.31 -23.39 2.63
N HIS A 129 -1.96 -22.21 2.14
CA HIS A 129 -2.94 -21.28 1.58
C HIS A 129 -3.54 -21.79 0.28
N MET A 130 -2.75 -22.45 -0.57
CA MET A 130 -3.26 -23.09 -1.79
C MET A 130 -4.35 -24.13 -1.48
N ASP A 131 -4.11 -25.02 -0.50
CA ASP A 131 -5.11 -26.00 -0.04
C ASP A 131 -6.32 -25.30 0.60
N LYS A 132 -6.08 -24.36 1.51
CA LYS A 132 -7.12 -23.61 2.22
C LYS A 132 -8.04 -22.83 1.28
N PHE A 133 -7.51 -22.32 0.18
CA PHE A 133 -8.25 -21.53 -0.81
C PHE A 133 -8.84 -22.40 -1.94
N GLY A 134 -8.50 -23.69 -2.00
CA GLY A 134 -8.97 -24.61 -3.02
C GLY A 134 -8.36 -24.38 -4.40
N TYR A 135 -7.14 -23.84 -4.46
CA TYR A 135 -6.44 -23.55 -5.72
C TYR A 135 -5.63 -24.76 -6.21
N ARG A 136 -5.58 -24.95 -7.53
CA ARG A 136 -4.83 -26.05 -8.16
C ARG A 136 -3.35 -25.75 -8.31
N LYS A 137 -2.99 -24.48 -8.29
CA LYS A 137 -1.63 -23.96 -8.39
C LYS A 137 -1.49 -22.73 -7.48
N PRO A 138 -0.28 -22.41 -7.01
CA PRO A 138 -0.07 -21.17 -6.29
C PRO A 138 -0.33 -19.99 -7.23
N ASN A 139 -1.05 -18.99 -6.72
CA ASN A 139 -1.20 -17.68 -7.37
C ASN A 139 -0.43 -16.58 -6.62
N VAL A 140 0.48 -16.98 -5.72
CA VAL A 140 1.38 -16.07 -5.01
C VAL A 140 2.83 -16.42 -5.30
N GLU A 141 3.68 -15.41 -5.31
CA GLU A 141 5.14 -15.54 -5.37
C GLU A 141 5.80 -14.52 -4.45
N PHE A 142 6.97 -14.84 -3.89
CA PHE A 142 7.68 -13.95 -2.97
C PHE A 142 9.15 -13.81 -3.32
N PHE A 143 9.65 -12.58 -3.31
CA PHE A 143 11.03 -12.23 -3.63
C PHE A 143 11.71 -11.54 -2.46
N HIS A 144 12.99 -11.83 -2.30
CA HIS A 144 13.85 -11.04 -1.43
C HIS A 144 14.50 -9.95 -2.27
N GLY A 145 14.33 -8.68 -1.89
CA GLY A 145 14.89 -7.57 -2.64
C GLY A 145 14.46 -6.20 -2.15
N TYR A 146 15.05 -5.17 -2.73
CA TYR A 146 14.77 -3.78 -2.41
C TYR A 146 13.68 -3.24 -3.33
N MET A 147 12.74 -2.46 -2.78
CA MET A 147 11.67 -1.85 -3.57
C MET A 147 12.16 -0.74 -4.52
N GLU A 148 13.36 -0.23 -4.28
CA GLU A 148 14.09 0.73 -5.13
C GLU A 148 14.76 0.06 -6.35
N LYS A 149 14.82 -1.27 -6.39
CA LYS A 149 15.54 -2.06 -7.41
C LYS A 149 14.80 -3.36 -7.71
N LEU A 150 13.62 -3.25 -8.30
CA LEU A 150 12.76 -4.40 -8.62
C LEU A 150 13.36 -5.22 -9.78
N ASP A 151 14.14 -4.58 -10.65
CA ASP A 151 14.92 -5.21 -11.72
C ASP A 151 15.96 -6.22 -11.21
N ASP A 152 16.68 -5.89 -10.12
CA ASP A 152 17.61 -6.81 -9.44
C ASP A 152 16.88 -8.08 -8.92
N ALA A 153 15.60 -7.96 -8.58
CA ALA A 153 14.73 -9.07 -8.18
C ALA A 153 14.09 -9.80 -9.39
N GLY A 154 14.38 -9.38 -10.62
CA GLY A 154 13.88 -9.99 -11.85
C GLY A 154 12.45 -9.59 -12.25
N LEU A 155 11.92 -8.50 -11.68
CA LEU A 155 10.56 -8.03 -11.99
C LEU A 155 10.54 -7.27 -13.32
N ALA A 156 9.80 -7.82 -14.28
CA ALA A 156 9.69 -7.30 -15.64
C ALA A 156 8.88 -5.99 -15.71
N ASP A 157 9.23 -5.16 -16.68
CA ASP A 157 8.46 -3.98 -17.09
C ASP A 157 7.01 -4.37 -17.43
N GLU A 158 6.07 -3.47 -17.14
CA GLU A 158 4.69 -3.57 -17.59
C GLU A 158 4.02 -4.93 -17.31
N SER A 159 4.29 -5.50 -16.15
CA SER A 159 3.87 -6.85 -15.78
C SER A 159 2.76 -6.89 -14.73
N TYR A 160 2.49 -5.77 -14.05
CA TYR A 160 1.48 -5.65 -13.00
C TYR A 160 0.35 -4.68 -13.35
N ASP A 161 -0.87 -5.04 -12.96
CA ASP A 161 -2.04 -4.16 -13.05
C ASP A 161 -2.07 -3.19 -11.87
N ILE A 162 -1.58 -3.63 -10.71
CA ILE A 162 -1.62 -2.89 -9.45
C ILE A 162 -0.30 -3.07 -8.71
N VAL A 163 0.25 -1.97 -8.18
CA VAL A 163 1.29 -1.97 -7.15
C VAL A 163 0.68 -1.44 -5.86
N ILE A 164 0.86 -2.14 -4.75
CA ILE A 164 0.43 -1.69 -3.43
C ILE A 164 1.62 -1.53 -2.48
N SER A 165 1.41 -0.75 -1.43
CA SER A 165 2.33 -0.60 -0.32
C SER A 165 1.58 -0.09 0.90
N ASN A 166 2.00 -0.51 2.08
CA ASN A 166 1.38 -0.11 3.35
C ASN A 166 2.46 0.34 4.36
N CYS A 167 2.62 1.66 4.51
CA CYS A 167 3.50 2.32 5.49
C CYS A 167 5.00 1.97 5.42
N VAL A 168 5.50 1.46 4.30
CA VAL A 168 6.92 1.09 4.13
C VAL A 168 7.72 2.03 3.24
N ILE A 169 7.08 2.80 2.35
CA ILE A 169 7.79 3.71 1.43
C ILE A 169 8.52 4.80 2.22
N ASN A 170 7.99 5.22 3.36
CA ASN A 170 8.68 6.16 4.23
C ASN A 170 10.00 5.65 4.81
N LEU A 171 10.22 4.33 4.85
CA LEU A 171 11.46 3.70 5.27
C LEU A 171 12.51 3.64 4.14
N ALA A 172 12.08 3.79 2.89
CA ALA A 172 12.95 3.81 1.73
C ALA A 172 13.88 5.04 1.77
N PRO A 173 15.22 4.86 1.58
CA PRO A 173 16.16 5.96 1.46
C PRO A 173 15.87 6.85 0.25
N ASP A 174 15.43 6.25 -0.86
CA ASP A 174 15.11 6.96 -2.10
C ASP A 174 13.68 6.64 -2.56
N LYS A 175 12.73 7.45 -2.08
CA LYS A 175 11.31 7.36 -2.45
C LYS A 175 11.07 7.58 -3.93
N ARG A 176 11.91 8.38 -4.59
CA ARG A 176 11.79 8.64 -6.03
C ARG A 176 12.13 7.37 -6.81
N ALA A 177 13.18 6.66 -6.43
CA ALA A 177 13.51 5.36 -7.03
C ALA A 177 12.39 4.34 -6.85
N VAL A 178 11.74 4.29 -5.68
CA VAL A 178 10.56 3.41 -5.46
C VAL A 178 9.43 3.73 -6.42
N LEU A 179 9.07 5.01 -6.56
CA LEU A 179 8.00 5.43 -7.48
C LEU A 179 8.39 5.16 -8.95
N GLN A 180 9.66 5.34 -9.32
CA GLN A 180 10.16 5.01 -10.66
C GLN A 180 10.02 3.52 -10.97
N GLU A 181 10.44 2.65 -10.04
CA GLU A 181 10.32 1.21 -10.23
C GLU A 181 8.86 0.74 -10.23
N ALA A 182 8.01 1.30 -9.37
CA ALA A 182 6.57 1.05 -9.41
C ALA A 182 5.97 1.44 -10.78
N PHE A 183 6.35 2.60 -11.33
CA PHE A 183 5.91 3.04 -12.65
C PHE A 183 6.39 2.11 -13.77
N ARG A 184 7.66 1.65 -13.71
CA ARG A 184 8.25 0.75 -14.71
C ARG A 184 7.49 -0.58 -14.78
N VAL A 185 7.22 -1.20 -13.63
CA VAL A 185 6.59 -2.53 -13.57
C VAL A 185 5.07 -2.48 -13.81
N LEU A 186 4.43 -1.32 -13.68
CA LEU A 186 3.01 -1.15 -14.00
C LEU A 186 2.77 -1.18 -15.51
N LYS A 187 1.72 -1.90 -15.92
CA LYS A 187 1.16 -1.84 -17.28
C LYS A 187 0.65 -0.42 -17.59
N PRO A 188 0.53 -0.04 -18.87
CA PRO A 188 -0.30 1.11 -19.26
C PRO A 188 -1.71 0.96 -18.67
N GLY A 189 -2.21 2.00 -18.00
CA GLY A 189 -3.47 1.97 -17.25
C GLY A 189 -3.37 1.38 -15.83
N GLY A 190 -2.20 0.89 -15.44
CA GLY A 190 -1.94 0.33 -14.11
C GLY A 190 -1.99 1.36 -13.00
N GLU A 191 -2.19 0.90 -11.77
CA GLU A 191 -2.39 1.74 -10.59
C GLU A 191 -1.36 1.43 -9.49
N MET A 192 -0.75 2.47 -8.93
CA MET A 192 -0.11 2.39 -7.62
C MET A 192 -1.10 2.87 -6.54
N TYR A 193 -1.52 1.98 -5.64
CA TYR A 193 -2.48 2.25 -4.58
C TYR A 193 -1.85 1.96 -3.22
N PHE A 194 -1.56 3.01 -2.44
CA PHE A 194 -0.72 2.85 -1.24
C PHE A 194 -1.12 3.81 -0.13
N SER A 195 -0.84 3.38 1.11
CA SER A 195 -1.02 4.21 2.30
C SER A 195 0.33 4.51 2.94
N ASP A 196 0.54 5.76 3.35
CA ASP A 196 1.72 6.16 4.09
C ASP A 196 1.47 7.41 4.95
N VAL A 197 2.45 7.78 5.78
CA VAL A 197 2.46 8.98 6.61
C VAL A 197 2.98 10.18 5.80
N TYR A 198 2.26 11.29 5.83
CA TYR A 198 2.66 12.54 5.20
C TYR A 198 2.72 13.67 6.21
N ALA A 199 3.69 14.56 6.01
CA ALA A 199 3.89 15.74 6.83
C ALA A 199 3.28 17.00 6.16
N SER A 200 2.83 17.94 6.98
CA SER A 200 2.33 19.25 6.53
C SER A 200 3.43 20.16 5.95
N GLN A 201 4.70 19.83 6.22
CA GLN A 201 5.88 20.57 5.81
C GLN A 201 7.09 19.65 5.69
N ARG A 202 8.19 20.14 5.10
CA ARG A 202 9.46 19.38 5.06
C ARG A 202 10.01 19.24 6.48
N LEU A 203 10.35 18.01 6.85
CA LEU A 203 10.86 17.68 8.17
C LEU A 203 12.24 18.27 8.41
N SER A 204 12.46 18.81 9.62
CA SER A 204 13.76 19.27 10.08
C SER A 204 14.72 18.10 10.28
N GLU A 205 16.03 18.38 10.25
CA GLU A 205 17.06 17.38 10.56
C GLU A 205 16.89 16.75 11.95
N THR A 206 16.40 17.53 12.91
CA THR A 206 16.08 17.06 14.26
C THR A 206 15.03 15.94 14.22
N ILE A 207 13.93 16.14 13.47
CA ILE A 207 12.88 15.13 13.31
C ILE A 207 13.42 13.91 12.57
N ARG A 208 14.12 14.12 11.44
CA ARG A 208 14.65 13.04 10.58
C ARG A 208 15.61 12.09 11.30
N LYS A 209 16.38 12.61 12.25
CA LYS A 209 17.37 11.83 13.04
C LYS A 209 16.80 11.30 14.36
N HIS A 210 15.57 11.64 14.72
CA HIS A 210 14.99 11.23 15.98
C HIS A 210 14.61 9.74 15.97
N ARG A 211 15.29 8.92 16.78
CA ARG A 211 15.14 7.46 16.78
C ARG A 211 13.70 6.98 17.00
N VAL A 212 12.97 7.59 17.93
CA VAL A 212 11.58 7.22 18.22
C VAL A 212 10.66 7.59 17.06
N LEU A 213 10.83 8.78 16.47
CA LEU A 213 9.99 9.21 15.34
C LEU A 213 10.28 8.39 14.08
N TRP A 214 11.52 7.92 13.93
CA TRP A 214 11.89 6.98 12.87
C TRP A 214 11.18 5.63 13.03
N GLY A 215 11.13 5.14 14.27
CA GLY A 215 10.40 3.93 14.63
C GLY A 215 8.90 3.98 14.36
N GLU A 216 8.30 5.15 14.53
CA GLU A 216 6.86 5.42 14.33
C GLU A 216 6.53 5.80 12.87
N CYS A 217 7.46 5.60 11.93
CA CYS A 217 7.36 6.02 10.52
C CYS A 217 7.16 7.54 10.29
N LEU A 218 7.28 8.38 11.32
CA LEU A 218 7.10 9.83 11.24
C LEU A 218 8.34 10.55 10.72
N ALA A 219 9.54 10.10 11.08
CA ALA A 219 10.79 10.77 10.68
C ALA A 219 11.11 10.62 9.18
N GLY A 220 10.54 9.59 8.55
CA GLY A 220 10.64 9.34 7.11
C GLY A 220 9.55 10.01 6.29
N ALA A 221 8.56 10.63 6.94
CA ALA A 221 7.36 11.15 6.28
C ALA A 221 7.69 12.20 5.23
N LEU A 222 7.12 12.02 4.04
CA LEU A 222 7.28 12.95 2.93
C LEU A 222 6.40 14.18 3.17
N TYR A 223 6.89 15.37 2.79
CA TYR A 223 6.00 16.53 2.66
C TYR A 223 4.99 16.24 1.56
N TRP A 224 3.70 16.36 1.85
CA TRP A 224 2.66 15.92 0.91
C TRP A 224 2.76 16.54 -0.49
N ARG A 225 3.24 17.78 -0.63
CA ARG A 225 3.44 18.38 -1.97
C ARG A 225 4.60 17.79 -2.74
N ASP A 226 5.63 17.31 -2.05
CA ASP A 226 6.76 16.66 -2.70
C ASP A 226 6.30 15.35 -3.37
N LEU A 227 5.23 14.69 -2.89
CA LEU A 227 4.62 13.55 -3.59
C LEU A 227 4.11 13.94 -4.98
N TYR A 228 3.39 15.07 -5.09
CA TYR A 228 2.85 15.54 -6.37
C TYR A 228 3.98 15.82 -7.36
N SER A 229 5.05 16.50 -6.92
CA SER A 229 6.21 16.78 -7.77
C SER A 229 6.93 15.50 -8.20
N ILE A 230 7.16 14.55 -7.29
CA ILE A 230 7.81 13.28 -7.65
C ILE A 230 6.93 12.47 -8.61
N ALA A 231 5.62 12.38 -8.36
CA ALA A 231 4.68 11.68 -9.23
C ALA A 231 4.70 12.24 -10.67
N GLU A 232 4.67 13.56 -10.81
CA GLU A 232 4.78 14.25 -12.09
C GLU A 232 6.12 13.98 -12.79
N GLU A 233 7.24 14.08 -12.06
CA GLU A 233 8.58 13.82 -12.61
C GLU A 233 8.75 12.37 -13.08
N VAL A 234 8.10 11.41 -12.41
CA VAL A 234 8.13 9.99 -12.80
C VAL A 234 7.19 9.69 -13.97
N GLY A 235 6.10 10.45 -14.11
CA GLY A 235 5.12 10.30 -15.19
C GLY A 235 3.78 9.70 -14.77
N PHE A 236 3.50 9.60 -13.47
CA PHE A 236 2.17 9.24 -12.97
C PHE A 236 1.15 10.35 -13.22
N SER A 237 -0.14 10.00 -13.17
CA SER A 237 -1.22 10.97 -12.99
C SER A 237 -1.02 11.79 -11.70
N PRO A 238 -1.66 12.97 -11.57
CA PRO A 238 -1.76 13.64 -10.28
C PRO A 238 -2.28 12.66 -9.20
N PRO A 239 -1.64 12.60 -8.02
CA PRO A 239 -2.12 11.75 -6.92
C PRO A 239 -3.57 12.04 -6.53
N CYS A 240 -4.42 11.02 -6.55
CA CYS A 240 -5.80 11.11 -6.06
C CYS A 240 -5.83 10.67 -4.59
N LEU A 241 -6.22 11.58 -3.70
CA LEU A 241 -6.34 11.29 -2.26
C LEU A 241 -7.59 10.44 -2.02
N VAL A 242 -7.45 9.23 -1.51
CA VAL A 242 -8.58 8.33 -1.24
C VAL A 242 -9.13 8.56 0.17
N THR A 243 -8.26 8.51 1.16
CA THR A 243 -8.61 8.77 2.57
C THR A 243 -7.44 9.43 3.26
N ALA A 244 -7.70 10.33 4.21
CA ALA A 244 -6.70 10.86 5.13
C ALA A 244 -7.22 10.81 6.56
N SER A 245 -6.34 10.52 7.52
CA SER A 245 -6.65 10.53 8.95
C SER A 245 -5.52 11.24 9.71
N PRO A 246 -5.83 12.24 10.55
CA PRO A 246 -4.81 12.92 11.35
C PRO A 246 -4.11 11.97 12.32
N ILE A 247 -2.79 12.15 12.44
CA ILE A 247 -1.97 11.45 13.44
C ILE A 247 -1.73 12.41 14.60
N THR A 248 -2.09 11.96 15.79
CA THR A 248 -1.89 12.65 17.05
C THR A 248 -0.69 12.07 17.79
N ILE A 249 0.19 12.95 18.28
CA ILE A 249 1.34 12.57 19.09
C ILE A 249 0.98 12.89 20.54
N GLY A 250 0.77 11.86 21.36
CA GLY A 250 0.36 12.03 22.76
C GLY A 250 1.52 12.29 23.73
N ASP A 251 2.75 12.11 23.28
CA ASP A 251 3.97 12.29 24.06
C ASP A 251 4.44 13.75 23.96
N LYS A 252 4.46 14.47 25.09
CA LYS A 252 4.81 15.89 25.15
C LYS A 252 6.25 16.20 24.73
N GLU A 253 7.18 15.26 24.91
CA GLU A 253 8.56 15.42 24.47
C GLU A 253 8.62 15.38 22.93
N LEU A 254 7.92 14.41 22.34
CA LEU A 254 7.79 14.31 20.89
C LEU A 254 7.06 15.50 20.29
N GLU A 255 5.99 16.00 20.93
CA GLU A 255 5.29 17.24 20.52
C GLU A 255 6.26 18.43 20.43
N GLY A 256 7.14 18.59 21.42
CA GLY A 256 8.16 19.63 21.42
C GLY A 256 9.17 19.50 20.28
N ILE A 257 9.51 18.27 19.88
CA ILE A 257 10.43 17.98 18.77
C ILE A 257 9.78 18.24 17.41
N VAL A 258 8.52 17.85 17.23
CA VAL A 258 7.81 18.04 15.95
C VAL A 258 7.32 19.48 15.74
N GLY A 259 7.08 20.21 16.83
CA GLY A 259 6.59 21.58 16.80
C GLY A 259 5.24 21.68 16.08
N ASP A 260 5.14 22.61 15.12
CA ASP A 260 3.92 22.85 14.34
C ASP A 260 3.70 21.83 13.21
N CYS A 261 4.64 20.90 13.00
CA CYS A 261 4.51 19.88 11.97
C CYS A 261 3.34 18.94 12.29
N ARG A 262 2.38 18.84 11.37
CA ARG A 262 1.24 17.92 11.46
C ARG A 262 1.46 16.73 10.55
N PHE A 263 0.96 15.58 10.98
CA PHE A 263 1.08 14.32 10.26
C PHE A 263 -0.31 13.77 9.93
N VAL A 264 -0.43 13.16 8.76
CA VAL A 264 -1.63 12.43 8.33
C VAL A 264 -1.22 11.06 7.81
N SER A 265 -1.97 10.03 8.17
CA SER A 265 -1.95 8.77 7.41
C SER A 265 -2.88 8.96 6.22
N ALA A 266 -2.36 8.84 5.01
CA ALA A 266 -3.13 9.06 3.80
C ALA A 266 -2.93 7.91 2.80
N THR A 267 -4.05 7.50 2.20
CA THR A 267 -4.08 6.55 1.10
C THR A 267 -4.24 7.32 -0.20
N TYR A 268 -3.31 7.09 -1.12
CA TYR A 268 -3.31 7.68 -2.45
C TYR A 268 -3.43 6.61 -3.52
N ARG A 269 -3.97 7.02 -4.67
CA ARG A 269 -3.90 6.27 -5.92
C ARG A 269 -3.27 7.11 -7.02
N LEU A 270 -2.31 6.52 -7.74
CA LEU A 270 -1.57 7.13 -8.84
C LEU A 270 -1.69 6.18 -10.05
N PHE A 271 -2.02 6.69 -11.22
CA PHE A 271 -2.23 5.88 -12.42
C PHE A 271 -1.14 6.12 -13.46
N LYS A 272 -0.70 5.05 -14.13
CA LYS A 272 0.14 5.11 -15.34
C LYS A 272 -0.75 5.35 -16.56
N VAL A 273 -1.23 6.59 -16.71
CA VAL A 273 -2.15 6.96 -17.80
C VAL A 273 -1.39 7.01 -19.13
N PRO A 274 -1.82 6.28 -20.17
CA PRO A 274 -1.15 6.29 -21.47
C PRO A 274 -1.12 7.69 -22.10
N ALA A 275 -0.01 8.03 -22.76
CA ALA A 275 0.13 9.32 -23.44
C ALA A 275 -0.96 9.50 -24.51
N GLY A 276 -1.53 10.71 -24.59
CA GLY A 276 -2.58 11.03 -25.57
C GLY A 276 -4.01 10.59 -25.19
N SER A 277 -4.21 9.97 -24.02
CA SER A 277 -5.55 9.53 -23.57
C SER A 277 -6.49 10.67 -23.14
N ARG A 278 -5.97 11.90 -23.00
CA ARG A 278 -6.74 13.06 -22.51
C ARG A 278 -7.47 13.73 -23.66
N THR A 279 -8.74 13.41 -23.85
CA THR A 279 -9.59 13.86 -24.97
C THR A 279 -10.49 15.06 -24.64
N GLY A 280 -10.68 15.36 -23.35
CA GLY A 280 -11.51 16.47 -22.87
C GLY A 280 -12.38 16.07 -21.67
N PRO A 281 -13.16 16.99 -21.09
CA PRO A 281 -14.14 16.64 -20.05
C PRO A 281 -15.24 15.75 -20.63
N GLU A 282 -15.69 14.79 -19.83
CA GLU A 282 -16.60 13.74 -20.25
C GLU A 282 -17.69 13.48 -19.21
N GLN A 283 -18.76 12.82 -19.64
CA GLN A 283 -19.79 12.29 -18.77
C GLN A 283 -19.56 10.80 -18.58
N VAL A 284 -19.48 10.38 -17.32
CA VAL A 284 -19.30 8.98 -16.96
C VAL A 284 -20.50 8.49 -16.14
N THR A 285 -20.84 7.22 -16.34
CA THR A 285 -21.86 6.52 -15.55
C THR A 285 -21.27 5.22 -15.05
N TYR A 286 -21.30 5.02 -13.74
CA TYR A 286 -20.86 3.76 -13.14
C TYR A 286 -21.92 2.68 -13.38
N ASN A 287 -21.50 1.54 -13.92
CA ASN A 287 -22.37 0.41 -14.27
C ASN A 287 -22.56 -0.58 -13.12
N GLY A 288 -21.92 -0.35 -11.96
CA GLY A 288 -21.95 -1.30 -10.87
C GLY A 288 -21.05 -2.53 -11.11
N GLY A 289 -21.30 -3.58 -10.32
CA GLY A 289 -20.69 -4.90 -10.54
C GLY A 289 -19.21 -5.01 -10.18
N ILE A 290 -18.67 -4.08 -9.39
CA ILE A 290 -17.44 -4.29 -8.62
C ILE A 290 -17.85 -4.94 -7.29
N VAL A 291 -17.25 -6.09 -6.97
CA VAL A 291 -17.55 -6.85 -5.74
C VAL A 291 -17.33 -5.97 -4.51
N GLY A 292 -18.36 -5.87 -3.66
CA GLY A 292 -18.37 -5.02 -2.47
C GLY A 292 -18.65 -3.53 -2.72
N HIS A 293 -18.78 -3.14 -3.98
CA HIS A 293 -19.02 -1.78 -4.45
C HIS A 293 -20.11 -1.74 -5.52
N GLU A 294 -21.09 -2.65 -5.46
CA GLU A 294 -22.03 -2.89 -6.54
C GLU A 294 -22.89 -1.65 -6.84
N ARG A 295 -23.27 -0.89 -5.81
CA ARG A 295 -24.15 0.29 -5.93
C ARG A 295 -23.41 1.62 -5.90
N GLU A 296 -22.24 1.65 -5.27
CA GLU A 296 -21.49 2.88 -5.04
C GLU A 296 -19.99 2.56 -4.98
N LEU A 297 -19.21 3.31 -5.76
CA LEU A 297 -17.77 3.31 -5.75
C LEU A 297 -17.27 4.67 -5.24
N VAL A 298 -16.77 4.72 -4.02
CA VAL A 298 -16.00 5.87 -3.53
C VAL A 298 -14.60 5.74 -4.11
N PHE A 299 -14.34 6.46 -5.21
CA PHE A 299 -13.09 6.35 -5.96
C PHE A 299 -11.96 7.12 -5.28
N ASP A 300 -12.23 8.36 -4.87
CA ASP A 300 -11.31 9.19 -4.10
C ASP A 300 -12.10 10.19 -3.25
N ALA A 301 -11.40 11.14 -2.61
CA ALA A 301 -12.01 12.17 -1.76
C ALA A 301 -12.93 13.14 -2.52
N ASN A 302 -12.79 13.23 -3.85
CA ASN A 302 -13.57 14.12 -4.71
C ASN A 302 -14.68 13.39 -5.46
N PHE A 303 -14.49 12.11 -5.80
CA PHE A 303 -15.38 11.35 -6.65
C PHE A 303 -15.98 10.14 -5.94
N THR A 304 -17.30 10.15 -5.83
CA THR A 304 -18.13 8.99 -5.51
C THR A 304 -19.09 8.74 -6.65
N PHE A 305 -19.04 7.55 -7.24
CA PHE A 305 -19.87 7.18 -8.37
C PHE A 305 -20.95 6.20 -7.92
N LYS A 306 -22.21 6.59 -8.06
CA LYS A 306 -23.36 5.71 -7.81
C LYS A 306 -23.82 5.05 -9.09
N GLU A 307 -24.26 3.80 -8.98
CA GLU A 307 -24.73 3.01 -10.10
C GLU A 307 -25.84 3.75 -10.86
N GLY A 308 -25.66 3.92 -12.18
CA GLY A 308 -26.63 4.57 -13.06
C GLY A 308 -26.67 6.10 -13.00
N GLU A 309 -25.92 6.75 -12.10
CA GLU A 309 -25.84 8.21 -12.05
C GLU A 309 -24.81 8.76 -13.06
N VAL A 310 -25.16 9.86 -13.74
CA VAL A 310 -24.26 10.56 -14.66
C VAL A 310 -23.43 11.58 -13.87
N VAL A 311 -22.12 11.48 -13.98
CA VAL A 311 -21.16 12.38 -13.32
C VAL A 311 -20.30 13.07 -14.40
N ASN A 312 -20.15 14.39 -14.31
CA ASN A 312 -19.19 15.11 -15.15
C ASN A 312 -17.79 14.98 -14.54
N VAL A 313 -16.82 14.59 -15.34
CA VAL A 313 -15.42 14.46 -14.94
C VAL A 313 -14.52 15.26 -15.87
N ASP A 314 -13.35 15.65 -15.37
CA ASP A 314 -12.33 16.30 -16.19
C ASP A 314 -11.62 15.29 -17.11
N ALA A 315 -10.73 15.81 -17.96
CA ALA A 315 -9.99 14.99 -18.92
C ALA A 315 -9.03 14.00 -18.26
N GLU A 316 -8.55 14.29 -17.04
CA GLU A 316 -7.65 13.40 -16.32
C GLU A 316 -8.41 12.18 -15.81
N MET A 317 -9.51 12.42 -15.09
CA MET A 317 -10.34 11.36 -14.54
C MET A 317 -11.00 10.54 -15.65
N ALA A 318 -11.43 11.17 -16.74
CA ALA A 318 -11.88 10.45 -17.93
C ALA A 318 -10.81 9.49 -18.45
N ALA A 319 -9.57 9.97 -18.64
CA ALA A 319 -8.46 9.15 -19.12
C ALA A 319 -8.11 8.01 -18.15
N ILE A 320 -8.14 8.26 -16.84
CA ILE A 320 -7.95 7.23 -15.80
C ILE A 320 -9.01 6.14 -15.92
N LEU A 321 -10.29 6.51 -15.96
CA LEU A 321 -11.40 5.56 -16.03
C LEU A 321 -11.38 4.77 -17.36
N GLN A 322 -11.05 5.42 -18.48
CA GLN A 322 -10.98 4.78 -19.80
C GLN A 322 -9.81 3.80 -19.95
N SER A 323 -8.65 4.12 -19.38
CA SER A 323 -7.41 3.36 -19.63
C SER A 323 -7.10 2.31 -18.59
N SER A 324 -7.71 2.39 -17.40
CA SER A 324 -7.46 1.46 -16.30
C SER A 324 -8.40 0.26 -16.31
N ARG A 325 -8.19 -0.66 -15.36
CA ARG A 325 -9.09 -1.81 -15.13
C ARG A 325 -10.54 -1.43 -14.82
N PHE A 326 -10.83 -0.16 -14.54
CA PHE A 326 -12.18 0.34 -14.32
C PHE A 326 -12.96 0.57 -15.62
N ALA A 327 -12.33 0.53 -16.80
CA ALA A 327 -12.95 0.89 -18.08
C ALA A 327 -14.28 0.18 -18.35
N GLU A 328 -14.36 -1.13 -18.12
CA GLU A 328 -15.58 -1.92 -18.35
C GLU A 328 -16.68 -1.62 -17.32
N LYS A 329 -16.35 -0.95 -16.22
CA LYS A 329 -17.26 -0.58 -15.14
C LYS A 329 -17.90 0.79 -15.35
N PHE A 330 -17.49 1.53 -16.39
CA PHE A 330 -18.02 2.85 -16.68
C PHE A 330 -18.51 2.95 -18.12
N LEU A 331 -19.69 3.52 -18.30
CA LEU A 331 -20.11 4.06 -19.59
C LEU A 331 -19.60 5.49 -19.71
N ILE A 332 -18.85 5.77 -20.77
CA ILE A 332 -18.17 7.05 -20.96
C ILE A 332 -18.69 7.70 -22.24
N ARG A 333 -19.11 8.96 -22.15
CA ARG A 333 -19.69 9.74 -23.25
C ARG A 333 -18.99 11.08 -23.39
N PRO A 334 -18.75 11.57 -24.62
CA PRO A 334 -18.23 12.92 -24.82
C PRO A 334 -19.11 13.94 -24.10
N GLY A 335 -18.49 14.83 -23.32
CA GLY A 335 -19.21 15.91 -22.66
C GLY A 335 -19.83 16.82 -23.72
N GLY A 336 -21.16 16.96 -23.71
CA GLY A 336 -21.81 18.01 -24.50
C GLY A 336 -21.27 19.37 -24.07
N ALA A 337 -20.91 20.23 -25.02
CA ALA A 337 -20.44 21.58 -24.75
C ALA A 337 -21.53 22.42 -24.06
N LYS A 338 -21.67 22.28 -22.72
CA LYS A 338 -22.36 23.17 -21.76
C LYS A 338 -22.46 22.50 -20.38
N ALA A 339 -21.51 22.80 -19.51
CA ALA A 339 -21.78 22.95 -18.07
C ALA A 339 -20.66 23.82 -17.48
N ALA A 340 -21.04 24.97 -16.92
CA ALA A 340 -20.12 25.85 -16.20
C ALA A 340 -19.49 25.10 -15.02
N ALA A 341 -18.20 25.33 -14.79
CA ALA A 341 -17.48 24.79 -13.65
C ALA A 341 -18.22 25.10 -12.34
N PRO A 342 -18.33 24.14 -11.40
CA PRO A 342 -18.64 24.51 -10.03
C PRO A 342 -17.47 25.33 -9.50
N GLN A 343 -17.77 26.56 -9.06
CA GLN A 343 -16.84 27.40 -8.33
C GLN A 343 -16.39 26.62 -7.09
N GLY A 344 -15.12 26.22 -7.06
CA GLY A 344 -14.48 25.76 -5.84
C GLY A 344 -14.53 26.88 -4.81
N CYS A 345 -15.16 26.62 -3.67
CA CYS A 345 -14.98 27.45 -2.49
C CYS A 345 -13.55 27.28 -1.98
N CYS A 346 -12.95 28.43 -1.65
CA CYS A 346 -11.59 28.66 -1.17
C CYS A 346 -11.13 27.77 -0.01
#